data_AF-A0AAW8VXQ5-F1
#
_entry.id   AF-A0AAW8VXQ5-F1
#
_cell.length_a   1.000
_cell.length_b   1.000
_cell.length_c   1.000
_cell.angle_alpha   90.00
_cell.angle_beta   90.00
_cell.angle_gamma   90.00
#
_symmetry.space_group_name_H-M   'P 1'
#
loop_
_entity.id
_entity.type
_entity.pdbx_description
1 polymer ?
#
loop_
_entity_poly.entity_id
_entity_poly.type
_entity_poly.pdbx_seq_one_letter_code
_entity_poly.pdbx_strand_id
1 'polypeptide(L)'
;MTSKNWSKELEVIHKLEVRYGSMANVPESKLANLHKMPGIKTVSGDYTEITRTQYNAIKLVMEGKQGKTRTSRELKHSNVWLDKRIRAIDENKYYITEDE
;
A
#
# COMPACT_ATOMS: atom_id res chain seq x y z
N MET A 1 -6.51 18.81 -6.51
CA MET A 1 -6.10 17.44 -6.13
C MET A 1 -5.72 16.70 -7.39
N THR A 2 -4.42 16.52 -7.64
CA THR A 2 -3.93 15.70 -8.76
C THR A 2 -4.53 14.30 -8.65
N SER A 3 -5.30 13.86 -9.65
CA SER A 3 -5.74 12.48 -9.79
C SER A 3 -4.51 11.61 -10.07
N LYS A 4 -3.76 11.28 -9.01
CA LYS A 4 -2.64 10.36 -9.09
C LYS A 4 -3.21 8.98 -9.38
N ASN A 5 -2.65 8.33 -10.41
CA ASN A 5 -3.19 7.09 -10.96
C ASN A 5 -2.70 5.90 -10.13
N TRP A 6 -3.18 5.82 -8.90
CA TRP A 6 -2.88 4.77 -7.92
C TRP A 6 -3.00 3.36 -8.49
N SER A 7 -3.95 3.14 -9.41
CA SER A 7 -4.14 1.84 -10.05
C SER A 7 -2.92 1.40 -10.86
N LYS A 8 -2.20 2.33 -11.51
CA LYS A 8 -0.99 2.01 -12.28
C LYS A 8 0.21 1.77 -11.38
N GLU A 9 0.34 2.54 -10.32
CA GLU A 9 1.46 2.44 -9.38
C GLU A 9 1.38 1.14 -8.57
N LEU A 10 0.19 0.78 -8.08
CA LEU A 10 -0.06 -0.50 -7.43
C LEU A 10 0.14 -1.70 -8.36
N GLU A 11 -0.17 -1.55 -9.65
CA GLU A 11 0.07 -2.60 -10.63
C GLU A 11 1.58 -2.86 -10.81
N VAL A 12 2.42 -1.82 -10.78
CA VAL A 12 3.88 -1.96 -10.84
C VAL A 12 4.41 -2.67 -9.60
N ILE A 13 3.98 -2.27 -8.40
CA ILE A 13 4.37 -2.92 -7.13
C ILE A 13 3.98 -4.40 -7.17
N HIS A 14 2.73 -4.70 -7.51
CA HIS A 14 2.23 -6.07 -7.54
C HIS A 14 2.96 -6.96 -8.57
N LYS A 15 3.31 -6.43 -9.75
CA LYS A 15 4.10 -7.18 -10.74
C LYS A 15 5.50 -7.52 -10.23
N LEU A 16 6.10 -6.66 -9.42
CA LEU A 16 7.41 -6.91 -8.81
C LEU A 16 7.28 -7.96 -7.71
N GLU A 17 6.30 -7.83 -6.83
CA GLU A 17 6.01 -8.80 -5.78
C GLU A 17 5.74 -10.20 -6.35
N VAL A 18 4.83 -10.34 -7.34
CA VAL A 18 4.53 -11.63 -7.98
C VAL A 18 5.76 -12.27 -8.60
N ARG A 19 6.67 -11.45 -9.15
CA ARG A 19 7.87 -11.94 -9.83
C ARG A 19 8.98 -12.37 -8.85
N TYR A 20 9.11 -11.67 -7.73
CA TYR A 20 10.23 -11.85 -6.79
C TYR A 20 9.81 -12.46 -5.45
N GLY A 21 8.51 -12.73 -5.25
CA GLY A 21 7.90 -13.28 -4.04
C GLY A 21 7.81 -12.30 -2.87
N SER A 22 8.68 -11.29 -2.83
CA SER A 22 8.69 -10.22 -1.86
C SER A 22 9.40 -9.01 -2.45
N MET A 23 8.99 -7.82 -2.05
CA MET A 23 9.67 -6.57 -2.38
C MET A 23 11.12 -6.52 -1.87
N ALA A 24 11.44 -7.26 -0.80
CA ALA A 24 12.81 -7.40 -0.30
C ALA A 24 13.74 -8.18 -1.27
N ASN A 25 13.17 -9.02 -2.14
CA ASN A 25 13.90 -9.80 -3.13
C ASN A 25 14.04 -9.06 -4.47
N VAL A 26 13.44 -7.88 -4.61
CA VAL A 26 13.47 -7.11 -5.86
C VAL A 26 14.84 -6.43 -5.98
N PRO A 27 15.56 -6.62 -7.11
CA PRO A 27 16.83 -5.94 -7.32
C PRO A 27 16.69 -4.42 -7.26
N GLU A 28 17.66 -3.75 -6.66
CA GLU A 28 17.65 -2.29 -6.47
C GLU A 28 17.52 -1.52 -7.80
N SER A 29 18.08 -2.08 -8.89
CA SER A 29 17.92 -1.55 -10.25
C SER A 29 16.46 -1.52 -10.75
N LYS A 30 15.59 -2.38 -10.21
CA LYS A 30 14.15 -2.42 -10.48
C LYS A 30 13.35 -1.57 -9.49
N LEU A 31 13.86 -1.37 -8.27
CA LEU A 31 13.30 -0.44 -7.28
C LEU A 31 13.50 1.03 -7.64
N ALA A 32 14.43 1.35 -8.55
CA ALA A 32 14.73 2.72 -8.97
C ALA A 32 13.50 3.51 -9.47
N ASN A 33 12.51 2.83 -10.07
CA ASN A 33 11.26 3.48 -10.47
C ASN A 33 10.26 3.63 -9.32
N LEU A 34 10.33 2.77 -8.31
CA LEU A 34 9.53 2.88 -7.09
C LEU A 34 10.03 4.00 -6.18
N HIS A 35 11.35 4.17 -6.04
CA HIS A 35 11.93 5.30 -5.27
C HIS A 35 11.62 6.67 -5.88
N LYS A 36 11.20 6.71 -7.15
CA LYS A 36 10.69 7.94 -7.80
C LYS A 36 9.22 8.19 -7.48
N MET A 37 8.49 7.20 -6.94
CA MET A 37 7.13 7.39 -6.48
C MET A 37 7.14 8.15 -5.15
N PRO A 38 6.24 9.14 -4.96
CA PRO A 38 6.22 9.93 -3.74
C PRO A 38 6.01 9.02 -2.52
N GLY A 39 6.72 9.21 -1.42
CA GLY A 39 6.50 8.43 -0.20
C GLY A 39 7.17 7.04 -0.15
N ILE A 40 7.99 6.66 -1.14
CA ILE A 40 8.92 5.52 -1.03
C ILE A 40 10.35 6.08 -0.91
N LYS A 41 10.91 6.09 0.31
CA LYS A 41 12.29 6.58 0.55
C LYS A 41 13.32 5.46 0.51
N THR A 42 13.00 4.29 1.08
CA THR A 42 13.86 3.11 1.15
C THR A 42 12.99 1.92 1.54
N VAL A 43 12.98 0.85 0.75
CA VAL A 43 12.23 -0.37 1.09
C VAL A 43 13.07 -1.20 2.07
N SER A 44 12.96 -0.91 3.38
CA SER A 44 13.42 -1.82 4.45
C SER A 44 12.52 -3.05 4.52
N GLY A 45 13.02 -4.17 5.07
CA GLY A 45 12.21 -5.35 5.37
C GLY A 45 11.07 -5.09 6.37
N ASP A 46 11.16 -4.02 7.16
CA ASP A 46 10.15 -3.63 8.16
C ASP A 46 8.94 -2.90 7.54
N TYR A 47 9.05 -2.55 6.26
CA TYR A 47 7.94 -1.95 5.53
C TYR A 47 7.00 -3.02 5.00
N THR A 48 5.72 -2.80 5.23
CA THR A 48 4.66 -3.64 4.70
C THR A 48 3.93 -2.92 3.58
N GLU A 49 3.70 -3.65 2.50
CA GLU A 49 2.97 -3.17 1.34
C GLU A 49 1.45 -3.26 1.52
N ILE A 50 0.73 -2.46 0.76
CA ILE A 50 -0.72 -2.58 0.63
C ILE A 50 -1.01 -3.36 -0.66
N THR A 51 -1.61 -4.54 -0.51
CA THR A 51 -2.02 -5.32 -1.69
C THR A 51 -3.13 -4.60 -2.45
N ARG A 52 -3.31 -4.91 -3.74
CA ARG A 52 -4.40 -4.32 -4.55
C ARG A 52 -5.78 -4.57 -3.93
N THR A 53 -5.97 -5.75 -3.32
CA THR A 53 -7.22 -6.11 -2.62
C THR A 53 -7.42 -5.24 -1.38
N GLN A 54 -6.39 -5.07 -0.55
CA GLN A 54 -6.44 -4.18 0.62
C GLN A 54 -6.70 -2.73 0.20
N TYR A 55 -6.03 -2.24 -0.84
CA TYR A 55 -6.25 -0.89 -1.37
C TYR A 55 -7.70 -0.67 -1.81
N ASN A 56 -8.24 -1.59 -2.61
CA ASN A 56 -9.63 -1.48 -3.08
C ASN A 56 -10.62 -1.46 -1.91
N ALA A 57 -10.41 -2.33 -0.92
CA ALA A 57 -11.26 -2.40 0.26
C ALA A 57 -11.14 -1.13 1.14
N ILE A 58 -9.94 -0.59 1.32
CA ILE A 58 -9.71 0.67 2.04
C ILE A 58 -10.29 1.86 1.26
N LYS A 59 -10.21 1.86 -0.06
CA LYS A 59 -10.82 2.89 -0.91
C LYS A 59 -12.34 2.94 -0.73
N LEU A 60 -13.01 1.79 -0.60
CA LEU A 60 -14.44 1.76 -0.29
C LEU A 60 -14.75 2.42 1.07
N VAL A 61 -13.85 2.28 2.05
CA VAL A 61 -13.98 2.97 3.34
C VAL A 61 -13.82 4.47 3.19
N MET A 62 -12.78 4.91 2.47
CA MET A 62 -12.53 6.34 2.22
C MET A 62 -13.68 7.01 1.45
N GLU A 63 -14.30 6.29 0.51
CA GLU A 63 -15.46 6.75 -0.26
C GLU A 63 -16.78 6.70 0.54
N GLY A 64 -16.76 6.24 1.79
CA GLY A 64 -17.97 6.08 2.63
C GLY A 64 -18.90 4.95 2.19
N LYS A 65 -18.47 4.11 1.24
CA LYS A 65 -19.26 2.98 0.69
C LYS A 65 -19.17 1.72 1.56
N GLN A 66 -18.16 1.63 2.42
CA GLN A 66 -17.97 0.51 3.33
C GLN A 66 -17.55 0.99 4.73
N GLY A 67 -18.08 0.36 5.79
CA GLY A 67 -17.70 0.67 7.16
C GLY A 67 -16.38 0.00 7.58
N LYS A 68 -15.58 0.70 8.41
CA LYS A 68 -14.29 0.20 8.94
C LYS A 68 -14.39 -1.18 9.57
N THR A 69 -15.41 -1.42 10.41
CA THR A 69 -15.62 -2.72 11.08
C THR A 69 -15.80 -3.87 10.09
N ARG A 70 -16.49 -3.64 8.97
CA ARG A 70 -16.69 -4.65 7.93
C ARG A 70 -15.38 -4.92 7.19
N THR A 71 -14.69 -3.86 6.77
CA THR A 71 -13.40 -3.97 6.08
C THR A 71 -12.32 -4.61 6.95
N SER A 72 -12.30 -4.32 8.24
CA SER A 72 -11.38 -4.91 9.21
C SER A 72 -11.55 -6.42 9.27
N ARG A 73 -12.80 -6.91 9.30
CA ARG A 73 -13.12 -8.34 9.27
C ARG A 73 -12.73 -8.99 7.94
N GLU A 74 -13.07 -8.35 6.83
CA GLU A 74 -12.75 -8.85 5.47
C GLU A 74 -11.24 -8.98 5.25
N LEU A 75 -10.47 -7.99 5.70
CA LEU A 75 -9.02 -7.98 5.56
C LEU A 75 -8.29 -8.73 6.70
N LYS A 76 -8.99 -9.20 7.73
CA LYS A 76 -8.41 -9.84 8.94
C LYS A 76 -7.35 -8.97 9.64
N HIS A 77 -7.55 -7.66 9.65
CA HIS A 77 -6.67 -6.68 10.30
C HIS A 77 -7.45 -5.78 11.27
N SER A 78 -6.76 -5.14 12.22
CA SER A 78 -7.40 -4.25 13.20
C SER A 78 -7.88 -2.93 12.58
N ASN A 79 -8.79 -2.22 13.27
CA ASN A 79 -9.18 -0.86 12.86
C ASN A 79 -7.98 0.11 12.90
N VAL A 80 -7.04 -0.06 13.84
CA VAL A 80 -5.80 0.74 13.90
C VAL A 80 -4.96 0.53 12.65
N TRP A 81 -4.84 -0.72 12.18
CA TRP A 81 -4.16 -1.03 10.92
C TRP A 81 -4.83 -0.34 9.72
N LEU A 82 -6.16 -0.33 9.66
CA LEU A 82 -6.90 0.39 8.62
C LEU A 82 -6.65 1.90 8.67
N ASP A 83 -6.68 2.50 9.85
CA ASP A 83 -6.49 3.95 10.03
C ASP A 83 -5.08 4.37 9.59
N LYS A 84 -4.06 3.58 9.95
CA LYS A 84 -2.69 3.79 9.46
C LYS A 84 -2.61 3.74 7.93
N ARG A 85 -3.31 2.79 7.30
CA ARG A 85 -3.32 2.64 5.83
C ARG A 85 -4.10 3.73 5.12
N ILE A 86 -5.23 4.16 5.66
CA ILE A 86 -5.99 5.31 5.15
C ILE A 86 -5.10 6.55 5.17
N ARG A 87 -4.46 6.82 6.32
CA ARG A 87 -3.51 7.92 6.46
C ARG A 87 -2.33 7.81 5.49
N ALA A 88 -1.80 6.60 5.29
CA ALA A 88 -0.74 6.36 4.32
C ALA A 88 -1.19 6.70 2.89
N ILE A 89 -2.41 6.31 2.50
CA ILE A 89 -2.97 6.63 1.19
C ILE A 89 -3.16 8.15 1.05
N ASP A 90 -3.68 8.83 2.07
CA ASP A 90 -3.85 10.29 2.09
C ASP A 90 -2.50 11.04 2.01
N GLU A 91 -1.48 10.55 2.72
CA GLU A 91 -0.12 11.09 2.70
C GLU A 91 0.70 10.63 1.48
N ASN A 92 0.09 9.86 0.58
CA ASN A 92 0.74 9.28 -0.60
C ASN A 92 1.99 8.45 -0.25
N LYS A 93 1.93 7.71 0.85
CA LYS A 93 2.93 6.73 1.31
C LYS A 93 2.50 5.33 0.86
N TYR A 94 3.32 4.71 0.02
CA TYR A 94 3.04 3.37 -0.51
C TYR A 94 3.46 2.24 0.43
N TYR A 95 4.43 2.51 1.29
CA TYR A 95 4.93 1.58 2.30
C TYR A 95 4.81 2.25 3.66
N ILE A 96 4.35 1.49 4.66
CA ILE A 96 4.40 1.89 6.07
C ILE A 96 5.15 0.84 6.86
N THR A 97 5.83 1.25 7.91
CA THR A 97 6.31 0.33 8.93
C THR A 97 5.10 -0.14 9.75
N GLU A 98 5.00 -1.43 10.07
CA GLU A 98 3.98 -1.89 11.04
C GLU A 98 4.38 -1.58 12.48
N ASP A 99 5.67 -1.33 12.72
CA ASP A 99 6.21 -0.79 13.96
C ASP A 99 5.80 0.68 14.13
N GLU A 100 4.65 0.86 14.79
CA GLU A 100 4.27 1.88 15.80
C GLU A 100 2.75 1.85 16.01
#